data_AF-R6PUP7-F1
#
_entry.id   AF-R6PUP7-F1
#
_cell.length_a   1.000
_cell.length_b   1.000
_cell.length_c   1.000
_cell.angle_alpha   90.00
_cell.angle_beta   90.00
_cell.angle_gamma   90.00
#
_symmetry.space_group_name_H-M   'P 1'
#
loop_
_entity.id
_entity.type
_entity.pdbx_description
1 polymer ?
#
loop_
_entity_poly.entity_id
_entity_poly.type
_entity_poly.pdbx_seq_one_letter_code
_entity_poly.pdbx_strand_id
1 'polypeptide(L)'
;MPGVMEERNDVPFTLVKRKTDESLEKILCSLLKTQNIHGKDGKSTCKPFLLCGMLILWKRLLPSETGRARAEHSRERMGLVAQTTKRALEASLKKLLVQKPLNKITINDITEDCGVNRMTFYYHFKDIYDLVDWIMVEDAQQAMEGRKDIDDWDKAFLDVLLKIQENKLLVLNVYRSISQEQVEQYLYKIVDPLLHEFVDKETQDISIQDEDKQFVIDFFKYALVGMVLEWIRKDMKTDPVLLTQRLNKLLHGGIRRTLLKFQAGGGTVALPKD
;
A
#
# COMPACT_ATOMS: atom_id res chain seq x y z
N MET A 1 31.43 8.63 -41.82
CA MET A 1 30.45 9.74 -41.78
C MET A 1 29.73 9.68 -40.45
N PRO A 2 29.86 10.70 -39.58
CA PRO A 2 29.06 10.84 -38.37
C PRO A 2 27.76 11.60 -38.69
N GLY A 3 26.62 11.03 -38.30
CA GLY A 3 25.31 11.67 -38.38
C GLY A 3 24.95 12.31 -37.04
N VAL A 4 24.62 13.58 -37.10
CA VAL A 4 24.41 14.54 -36.02
C VAL A 4 23.00 14.44 -35.41
N MET A 5 22.94 14.77 -34.12
CA MET A 5 21.84 15.23 -33.25
C MET A 5 20.43 15.39 -33.85
N GLU A 6 19.43 14.94 -33.10
CA GLU A 6 18.18 15.69 -32.99
C GLU A 6 17.63 15.62 -31.55
N GLU A 7 17.78 16.73 -30.84
CA GLU A 7 17.13 17.07 -29.58
C GLU A 7 15.61 17.02 -29.78
N ARG A 8 14.89 16.20 -29.00
CA ARG A 8 13.44 16.33 -28.90
C ARG A 8 13.11 17.44 -27.93
N ASN A 9 12.80 18.59 -28.53
CA ASN A 9 12.21 19.77 -27.95
C ASN A 9 11.04 19.48 -27.00
N ASP A 10 11.03 20.29 -25.95
CA ASP A 10 9.95 20.49 -24.99
C ASP A 10 8.57 20.56 -25.64
N VAL A 11 7.64 19.78 -25.09
CA VAL A 11 6.21 19.92 -25.40
C VAL A 11 5.70 21.19 -24.72
N PRO A 12 5.14 22.19 -25.44
CA PRO A 12 4.57 23.36 -24.80
C PRO A 12 3.29 22.95 -24.08
N PHE A 13 3.27 23.09 -22.75
CA PHE A 13 2.06 23.01 -21.95
C PHE A 13 1.16 24.20 -22.30
N THR A 14 0.24 24.02 -23.26
CA THR A 14 -0.84 24.97 -23.49
C THR A 14 -1.83 24.88 -22.32
N LEU A 15 -1.74 25.84 -21.40
CA LEU A 15 -2.78 26.10 -20.41
C LEU A 15 -4.10 26.41 -21.13
N VAL A 16 -5.02 25.45 -21.10
CA VAL A 16 -6.43 25.67 -21.44
C VAL A 16 -6.98 26.70 -20.45
N LYS A 17 -7.08 27.97 -20.87
CA LYS A 17 -7.86 28.99 -20.15
C LYS A 17 -9.32 28.54 -20.09
N ARG A 18 -9.76 27.97 -18.97
CA ARG A 18 -11.19 27.78 -18.70
C ARG A 18 -11.84 29.14 -18.46
N LYS A 19 -12.76 29.49 -19.36
CA LYS A 19 -13.78 30.56 -19.22
C LYS A 19 -14.68 30.24 -18.02
N THR A 20 -14.38 30.68 -16.81
CA THR A 20 -15.32 30.52 -15.67
C THR A 20 -15.34 31.68 -14.67
N ASP A 21 -14.79 32.85 -14.98
CA ASP A 21 -14.85 34.00 -14.04
C ASP A 21 -15.95 35.04 -14.39
N GLU A 22 -16.31 35.18 -15.67
CA GLU A 22 -17.25 36.24 -16.08
C GLU A 22 -18.72 35.95 -15.68
N SER A 23 -19.06 34.68 -15.44
CA SER A 23 -20.41 34.28 -15.03
C SER A 23 -20.67 34.47 -13.54
N LEU A 24 -19.66 34.28 -12.68
CA LEU A 24 -19.83 34.41 -11.23
C LEU A 24 -19.93 35.87 -10.79
N GLU A 25 -19.17 36.79 -11.42
CA GLU A 25 -19.33 38.23 -11.19
C GLU A 25 -20.70 38.75 -11.64
N LYS A 26 -21.25 38.23 -12.75
CA LYS A 26 -22.60 38.57 -13.21
C LYS A 26 -23.69 38.04 -12.26
N ILE A 27 -23.51 36.84 -11.69
CA ILE A 27 -24.43 36.25 -10.71
C ILE A 27 -24.38 37.01 -9.37
N LEU A 28 -23.19 37.35 -8.88
CA LEU A 28 -23.02 38.15 -7.65
C LEU A 28 -23.58 39.57 -7.80
N CYS A 29 -23.34 40.23 -8.93
CA CYS A 29 -23.95 41.54 -9.23
C CYS A 29 -25.48 41.47 -9.37
N SER A 30 -26.02 40.36 -9.89
CA SER A 30 -27.46 40.11 -9.96
C SER A 30 -28.08 39.96 -8.57
N LEU A 31 -27.45 39.17 -7.69
CA LEU A 31 -27.93 38.92 -6.32
C LEU A 31 -27.90 40.19 -5.45
N LEU A 32 -26.92 41.06 -5.65
CA LEU A 32 -26.82 42.35 -4.94
C LEU A 32 -27.86 43.38 -5.40
N LYS A 33 -28.33 43.32 -6.67
CA LYS A 33 -29.41 44.19 -7.17
C LYS A 33 -30.80 43.77 -6.69
N THR A 34 -31.00 42.48 -6.38
CA THR A 34 -32.30 41.95 -5.92
C THR A 34 -32.60 42.22 -4.44
N GLN A 35 -31.61 42.62 -3.64
CA GLN A 35 -31.87 43.05 -2.26
C GLN A 35 -32.09 44.57 -2.17
N ASN A 36 -33.25 44.99 -2.67
CA ASN A 36 -33.82 46.30 -2.40
C ASN A 36 -34.37 46.31 -0.95
N ILE A 37 -33.49 46.45 0.04
CA ILE A 37 -33.91 46.64 1.43
C ILE A 37 -34.25 48.12 1.61
N HIS A 38 -35.53 48.46 1.37
CA HIS A 38 -36.13 49.69 1.84
C HIS A 38 -36.18 49.67 3.38
N GLY A 39 -35.20 50.31 4.02
CA GLY A 39 -35.31 50.72 5.41
C GLY A 39 -36.13 52.01 5.48
N LYS A 40 -37.33 51.94 6.08
CA LYS A 40 -37.96 53.13 6.67
C LYS A 40 -37.05 53.63 7.79
N ASP A 41 -36.99 54.94 7.93
CA ASP A 41 -36.25 55.72 8.94
C ASP A 41 -34.83 56.13 8.53
N GLY A 42 -34.73 57.41 8.15
CA GLY A 42 -33.51 58.03 7.69
C GLY A 42 -32.45 58.12 8.78
N LYS A 43 -31.31 57.44 8.54
CA LYS A 43 -29.95 57.91 8.83
C LYS A 43 -28.93 56.87 8.33
N SER A 44 -27.79 57.39 7.88
CA SER A 44 -26.52 56.72 7.58
C SER A 44 -26.42 55.92 6.29
N THR A 45 -25.83 56.61 5.33
CA THR A 45 -24.95 56.09 4.29
C THR A 45 -23.90 55.11 4.82
N CYS A 46 -23.37 54.33 3.87
CA CYS A 46 -22.07 53.67 3.89
C CYS A 46 -21.99 52.26 4.49
N LYS A 47 -22.34 51.21 3.71
CA LYS A 47 -21.70 49.87 3.78
C LYS A 47 -21.45 49.11 2.44
N PRO A 48 -21.34 49.72 1.23
CA PRO A 48 -20.73 49.02 0.10
C PRO A 48 -19.21 48.83 0.26
N PHE A 49 -18.54 49.76 0.95
CA PHE A 49 -17.07 49.76 1.09
C PHE A 49 -16.54 48.71 2.07
N LEU A 50 -17.30 48.30 3.09
CA LEU A 50 -16.88 47.24 4.02
C LEU A 50 -16.96 45.85 3.39
N LEU A 51 -17.97 45.59 2.56
CA LEU A 51 -18.09 44.33 1.81
C LEU A 51 -17.04 44.24 0.69
N CYS A 52 -16.76 45.34 -0.01
CA CYS A 52 -15.69 45.40 -1.01
C CYS A 52 -14.29 45.25 -0.37
N GLY A 53 -14.06 45.90 0.78
CA GLY A 53 -12.84 45.75 1.56
C GLY A 53 -12.62 44.32 2.06
N MET A 54 -13.67 43.64 2.54
CA MET A 54 -13.62 42.23 2.93
C MET A 54 -13.39 41.30 1.74
N LEU A 55 -13.99 41.54 0.57
CA LEU A 55 -13.74 40.75 -0.64
C LEU A 55 -12.32 40.94 -1.18
N ILE A 56 -11.77 42.15 -1.13
CA ILE A 56 -10.38 42.44 -1.53
C ILE A 56 -9.40 41.80 -0.52
N LEU A 57 -9.66 41.92 0.79
CA LEU A 57 -8.88 41.23 1.82
C LEU A 57 -8.98 39.71 1.68
N TRP A 58 -10.16 39.16 1.36
CA TRP A 58 -10.36 37.72 1.17
C TRP A 58 -9.69 37.20 -0.11
N LYS A 59 -9.71 37.96 -1.21
CA LYS A 59 -8.90 37.68 -2.43
C LYS A 59 -7.39 37.79 -2.16
N ARG A 60 -6.96 38.62 -1.22
CA ARG A 60 -5.53 38.83 -0.85
C ARG A 60 -5.03 37.82 0.20
N LEU A 61 -5.94 37.23 0.98
CA LEU A 61 -5.69 36.16 1.97
C LEU A 61 -5.91 34.75 1.41
N LEU A 62 -6.63 34.57 0.30
CA LEU A 62 -6.61 33.31 -0.44
C LEU A 62 -5.21 33.14 -1.07
N PRO A 63 -4.50 32.03 -0.80
CA PRO A 63 -3.31 31.70 -1.57
C PRO A 63 -3.69 31.70 -3.04
N SER A 64 -2.97 32.45 -3.87
CA SER A 64 -3.19 32.48 -5.32
C SER A 64 -3.27 31.03 -5.83
N GLU A 65 -4.11 30.75 -6.83
CA GLU A 65 -4.21 29.40 -7.41
C GLU A 65 -2.83 28.87 -7.84
N THR A 66 -1.95 29.78 -8.28
CA THR A 66 -0.52 29.54 -8.54
C THR A 66 0.29 29.11 -7.30
N GLY A 67 -0.03 29.60 -6.11
CA GLY A 67 0.59 29.20 -4.85
C GLY A 67 0.12 27.81 -4.38
N ARG A 68 -1.17 27.50 -4.55
CA ARG A 68 -1.70 26.15 -4.25
C ARG A 68 -1.14 25.11 -5.22
N ALA A 69 -1.17 25.38 -6.53
CA ALA A 69 -0.62 24.48 -7.54
C ALA A 69 0.90 24.26 -7.37
N ARG A 70 1.66 25.30 -6.97
CA ARG A 70 3.10 25.17 -6.68
C ARG A 70 3.37 24.35 -5.41
N ALA A 71 2.53 24.49 -4.38
CA ALA A 71 2.63 23.68 -3.18
C ALA A 71 2.27 22.21 -3.44
N GLU A 72 1.22 21.94 -4.23
CA GLU A 72 0.83 20.60 -4.68
C GLU A 72 1.94 19.95 -5.50
N HIS A 73 2.46 20.62 -6.53
CA HIS A 73 3.58 20.13 -7.34
C HIS A 73 4.85 19.87 -6.50
N SER A 74 5.16 20.73 -5.53
CA SER A 74 6.32 20.52 -4.64
C SER A 74 6.11 19.31 -3.72
N ARG A 75 4.87 19.08 -3.28
CA ARG A 75 4.47 17.94 -2.44
C ARG A 75 4.51 16.62 -3.21
N GLU A 76 4.01 16.61 -4.44
CA GLU A 76 4.08 15.46 -5.35
C GLU A 76 5.53 15.09 -5.66
N ARG A 77 6.35 16.08 -6.02
CA ARG A 77 7.77 15.88 -6.31
C ARG A 77 8.53 15.36 -5.09
N MET A 78 8.22 15.86 -3.90
CA MET A 78 8.81 15.35 -2.66
C MET A 78 8.34 13.93 -2.32
N GLY A 79 7.08 13.59 -2.59
CA GLY A 79 6.58 12.22 -2.48
C GLY A 79 7.29 11.25 -3.43
N LEU A 80 7.55 11.69 -4.66
CA LEU A 80 8.25 10.89 -5.67
C LEU A 80 9.72 10.65 -5.30
N VAL A 81 10.40 11.69 -4.79
CA VAL A 81 11.79 11.58 -4.26
C VAL A 81 11.86 10.67 -3.03
N ALA A 82 10.86 10.75 -2.15
CA ALA A 82 10.80 9.88 -0.98
C ALA A 82 10.67 8.41 -1.39
N GLN A 83 9.84 8.10 -2.39
CA GLN A 83 9.69 6.72 -2.85
C GLN A 83 10.91 6.19 -3.61
N THR A 84 11.52 6.99 -4.48
CA THR A 84 12.77 6.57 -5.13
C THR A 84 13.89 6.31 -4.12
N THR A 85 13.95 7.10 -3.04
CA THR A 85 14.93 6.89 -1.96
C THR A 85 14.66 5.59 -1.20
N LYS A 86 13.40 5.31 -0.84
CA LYS A 86 13.02 4.04 -0.21
C LYS A 86 13.38 2.82 -1.05
N ARG A 87 13.15 2.88 -2.36
CA ARG A 87 13.54 1.81 -3.31
C ARG A 87 15.04 1.64 -3.43
N ALA A 88 15.82 2.72 -3.38
CA ALA A 88 17.28 2.64 -3.36
C ALA A 88 17.79 1.97 -2.08
N LEU A 89 17.21 2.31 -0.93
CA LEU A 89 17.52 1.68 0.36
C LEU A 89 17.16 0.18 0.37
N GLU A 90 15.99 -0.18 -0.18
CA GLU A 90 15.59 -1.58 -0.38
C GLU A 90 16.59 -2.34 -1.25
N ALA A 91 16.93 -1.81 -2.43
CA ALA A 91 17.84 -2.46 -3.36
C ALA A 91 19.22 -2.69 -2.72
N SER A 92 19.72 -1.70 -1.96
CA SER A 92 20.97 -1.79 -1.23
C SER A 92 20.91 -2.87 -0.14
N LEU A 93 19.84 -2.91 0.67
CA LEU A 93 19.67 -3.94 1.68
C LEU A 93 19.57 -5.34 1.07
N LYS A 94 18.77 -5.52 0.00
CA LYS A 94 18.65 -6.81 -0.72
C LYS A 94 20.01 -7.27 -1.25
N LYS A 95 20.83 -6.36 -1.81
CA LYS A 95 22.19 -6.63 -2.27
C LYS A 95 23.12 -7.09 -1.13
N LEU A 96 23.10 -6.41 0.01
CA LEU A 96 23.93 -6.75 1.16
C LEU A 96 23.52 -8.09 1.81
N LEU A 97 22.21 -8.39 1.82
CA LEU A 97 21.66 -9.64 2.33
C LEU A 97 22.04 -10.88 1.51
N VAL A 98 22.49 -10.73 0.27
CA VAL A 98 23.07 -11.84 -0.50
C VAL A 98 24.46 -12.22 0.05
N GLN A 99 25.17 -11.26 0.67
CA GLN A 99 26.58 -11.42 1.06
C GLN A 99 26.76 -11.75 2.54
N LYS A 100 25.93 -11.17 3.43
CA LYS A 100 26.07 -11.32 4.88
C LYS A 100 24.71 -11.35 5.60
N PRO A 101 24.63 -12.00 6.78
CA PRO A 101 23.41 -12.03 7.59
C PRO A 101 22.98 -10.61 8.03
N LEU A 102 21.68 -10.39 8.21
CA LEU A 102 21.08 -9.09 8.55
C LEU A 102 21.73 -8.46 9.80
N ASN A 103 22.04 -9.26 10.82
CA ASN A 103 22.65 -8.77 12.06
C ASN A 103 24.11 -8.27 11.90
N LYS A 104 24.72 -8.43 10.73
CA LYS A 104 26.04 -7.88 10.35
C LYS A 104 25.95 -6.73 9.36
N ILE A 105 24.74 -6.36 8.94
CA ILE A 105 24.50 -5.19 8.11
C ILE A 105 24.31 -3.98 9.02
N THR A 106 24.98 -2.88 8.70
CA THR A 106 24.85 -1.61 9.40
C THR A 106 24.15 -0.58 8.52
N ILE A 107 23.58 0.46 9.13
CA ILE A 107 22.99 1.58 8.39
C ILE A 107 24.05 2.24 7.51
N ASN A 108 25.31 2.31 7.97
CA ASN A 108 26.42 2.84 7.17
C ASN A 108 26.60 2.05 5.87
N ASP A 109 26.65 0.71 5.94
CA ASP A 109 26.80 -0.14 4.76
C ASP A 109 25.74 0.17 3.70
N ILE A 110 24.47 0.32 4.12
CA ILE A 110 23.34 0.61 3.24
C ILE A 110 23.49 2.01 2.63
N THR A 111 23.76 3.01 3.48
CA THR A 111 23.82 4.42 3.04
C THR A 111 25.01 4.71 2.14
N GLU A 112 26.14 4.06 2.38
CA GLU A 112 27.34 4.15 1.52
C GLU A 112 27.09 3.51 0.16
N ASP A 113 26.44 2.35 0.11
CA ASP A 113 26.17 1.63 -1.14
C ASP A 113 25.18 2.36 -2.06
N CYS A 114 24.15 3.02 -1.51
CA CYS A 114 23.20 3.82 -2.30
C CYS A 114 23.55 5.32 -2.40
N GLY A 115 24.64 5.78 -1.75
CA GLY A 115 25.12 7.16 -1.84
C GLY A 115 24.24 8.20 -1.15
N VAL A 116 23.54 7.83 -0.08
CA VAL A 116 22.68 8.74 0.70
C VAL A 116 23.27 9.03 2.09
N ASN A 117 22.84 10.12 2.72
CA ASN A 117 23.25 10.41 4.10
C ASN A 117 22.49 9.50 5.09
N ARG A 118 23.11 9.12 6.21
CA ARG A 118 22.44 8.46 7.35
C ARG A 118 21.19 9.21 7.82
N MET A 119 21.20 10.53 7.82
CA MET A 119 20.01 11.32 8.16
C MET A 119 18.84 11.07 7.20
N THR A 120 19.14 10.79 5.93
CA THR A 120 18.14 10.41 4.92
C THR A 120 17.56 9.04 5.21
N PHE A 121 18.37 8.08 5.68
CA PHE A 121 17.86 6.80 6.17
C PHE A 121 16.86 7.01 7.30
N TYR A 122 17.26 7.75 8.34
CA TYR A 122 16.42 7.99 9.53
C TYR A 122 15.16 8.81 9.25
N TYR A 123 15.12 9.56 8.15
CA TYR A 123 13.90 10.22 7.69
C TYR A 123 12.84 9.21 7.20
N HIS A 124 13.26 8.06 6.69
CA HIS A 124 12.37 7.04 6.15
C HIS A 124 12.13 5.87 7.10
N PHE A 125 13.14 5.47 7.87
CA PHE A 125 13.11 4.26 8.69
C PHE A 125 13.80 4.47 10.04
N LYS A 126 13.23 3.92 11.10
CA LYS A 126 13.80 4.03 12.46
C LYS A 126 15.10 3.23 12.61
N ASP A 127 15.13 2.04 12.02
CA ASP A 127 16.25 1.12 12.02
C ASP A 127 16.17 0.17 10.81
N ILE A 128 17.07 -0.82 10.76
CA ILE A 128 17.13 -1.79 9.67
C ILE A 128 15.91 -2.72 9.66
N TYR A 129 15.32 -3.02 10.81
CA TYR A 129 14.14 -3.88 10.91
C TYR A 129 12.89 -3.19 10.39
N ASP A 130 12.74 -1.89 10.65
CA ASP A 130 11.68 -1.06 10.08
C ASP A 130 11.75 -1.01 8.53
N LEU A 131 12.96 -0.99 7.97
CA LEU A 131 13.17 -1.15 6.53
C LEU A 131 12.76 -2.55 6.05
N VAL A 132 13.13 -3.62 6.76
CA VAL A 132 12.71 -5.00 6.42
C VAL A 132 11.19 -5.13 6.46
N ASP A 133 10.54 -4.63 7.50
CA ASP A 133 9.08 -4.61 7.63
C ASP A 133 8.42 -3.94 6.43
N TRP A 134 8.92 -2.78 6.02
CA TRP A 134 8.41 -2.08 4.85
C TRP A 134 8.61 -2.88 3.55
N ILE A 135 9.79 -3.47 3.34
CA ILE A 135 10.07 -4.31 2.17
C ILE A 135 9.13 -5.51 2.13
N MET A 136 8.88 -6.17 3.27
CA MET A 136 8.00 -7.34 3.31
C MET A 136 6.56 -6.99 2.95
N VAL A 137 6.03 -5.87 3.46
CA VAL A 137 4.68 -5.41 3.11
C VAL A 137 4.59 -5.05 1.62
N GLU A 138 5.61 -4.38 1.10
CA GLU A 138 5.66 -3.96 -0.30
C GLU A 138 5.79 -5.15 -1.25
N ASP A 139 6.68 -6.11 -0.95
CA ASP A 139 6.82 -7.36 -1.71
C ASP A 139 5.51 -8.20 -1.64
N ALA A 140 4.81 -8.18 -0.49
CA ALA A 140 3.49 -8.82 -0.35
C ALA A 140 2.45 -8.18 -1.26
N GLN A 141 2.36 -6.84 -1.26
CA GLN A 141 1.44 -6.11 -2.13
C GLN A 141 1.74 -6.35 -3.61
N GLN A 142 3.01 -6.28 -4.02
CA GLN A 142 3.41 -6.63 -5.38
C GLN A 142 3.12 -8.08 -5.74
N ALA A 143 3.22 -9.00 -4.77
CA ALA A 143 2.81 -10.37 -5.01
C ALA A 143 1.31 -10.47 -5.27
N MET A 144 0.47 -9.65 -4.63
CA MET A 144 -0.98 -9.59 -4.85
C MET A 144 -1.37 -8.82 -6.12
N GLU A 145 -0.61 -7.81 -6.53
CA GLU A 145 -0.87 -7.02 -7.74
C GLU A 145 -0.83 -7.90 -9.00
N GLY A 146 -1.98 -8.01 -9.67
CA GLY A 146 -2.16 -8.84 -10.87
C GLY A 146 -2.80 -10.21 -10.62
N ARG A 147 -3.12 -10.58 -9.36
CA ARG A 147 -3.71 -11.88 -9.00
C ARG A 147 -5.24 -11.91 -8.92
N LYS A 148 -5.94 -11.01 -9.65
CA LYS A 148 -7.41 -10.91 -9.59
C LYS A 148 -8.14 -12.16 -10.11
N ASP A 149 -7.45 -12.97 -10.91
CA ASP A 149 -8.02 -14.14 -11.59
C ASP A 149 -7.41 -15.46 -11.11
N ILE A 150 -6.71 -15.50 -9.98
CA ILE A 150 -6.30 -16.78 -9.41
C ILE A 150 -7.54 -17.45 -8.81
N ASP A 151 -8.15 -18.31 -9.62
CA ASP A 151 -9.24 -19.19 -9.18
C ASP A 151 -8.74 -20.31 -8.25
N ASP A 152 -7.42 -20.57 -8.21
CA ASP A 152 -6.85 -21.69 -7.45
C ASP A 152 -5.77 -21.27 -6.44
N TRP A 153 -6.05 -21.39 -5.15
CA TRP A 153 -5.13 -21.06 -4.05
C TRP A 153 -3.77 -21.79 -4.15
N ASP A 154 -3.72 -22.97 -4.78
CA ASP A 154 -2.50 -23.77 -4.90
C ASP A 154 -1.48 -23.12 -5.85
N LYS A 155 -1.94 -22.46 -6.92
CA LYS A 155 -1.11 -21.63 -7.80
C LYS A 155 -0.56 -20.42 -7.04
N ALA A 156 -1.44 -19.70 -6.32
CA ALA A 156 -1.02 -18.55 -5.52
C ALA A 156 0.06 -18.94 -4.50
N PHE A 157 -0.12 -20.08 -3.83
CA PHE A 157 0.82 -20.61 -2.85
C PHE A 157 2.13 -21.07 -3.50
N LEU A 158 2.07 -21.77 -4.64
CA LEU A 158 3.26 -22.18 -5.39
C LEU A 158 4.10 -20.97 -5.81
N ASP A 159 3.47 -19.92 -6.35
CA ASP A 159 4.19 -18.73 -6.77
C ASP A 159 4.91 -18.05 -5.60
N VAL A 160 4.28 -18.03 -4.41
CA VAL A 160 4.93 -17.51 -3.19
C VAL A 160 6.15 -18.35 -2.84
N LEU A 161 6.03 -19.68 -2.87
CA LEU A 161 7.17 -20.57 -2.60
C LEU A 161 8.30 -20.39 -3.63
N LEU A 162 7.97 -20.23 -4.91
CA LEU A 162 8.95 -20.00 -5.98
C LEU A 162 9.69 -18.67 -5.76
N LYS A 163 8.98 -17.59 -5.45
CA LYS A 163 9.59 -16.28 -5.12
C LYS A 163 10.51 -16.36 -3.89
N ILE A 164 10.10 -17.10 -2.86
CA ILE A 164 10.94 -17.36 -1.67
C ILE A 164 12.21 -18.13 -2.08
N GLN A 165 12.08 -19.14 -2.95
CA GLN A 165 13.21 -19.95 -3.41
C GLN A 165 14.18 -19.16 -4.30
N GLU A 166 13.68 -18.32 -5.21
CA GLU A 166 14.50 -17.44 -6.05
C GLU A 166 15.38 -16.52 -5.19
N ASN A 167 14.86 -16.08 -4.03
CA ASN A 167 15.54 -15.23 -3.07
C ASN A 167 16.14 -16.00 -1.89
N LYS A 168 16.43 -17.30 -2.05
CA LYS A 168 16.81 -18.22 -0.97
C LYS A 168 17.91 -17.68 -0.04
N LEU A 169 18.99 -17.13 -0.59
CA LEU A 169 20.11 -16.62 0.23
C LEU A 169 19.67 -15.46 1.12
N LEU A 170 18.94 -14.51 0.55
CA LEU A 170 18.40 -13.37 1.26
C LEU A 170 17.46 -13.83 2.38
N VAL A 171 16.51 -14.70 2.06
CA VAL A 171 15.52 -15.20 3.03
C VAL A 171 16.21 -15.94 4.17
N LEU A 172 17.21 -16.80 3.88
CA LEU A 172 17.96 -17.50 4.92
C LEU A 172 18.80 -16.55 5.78
N ASN A 173 19.39 -15.52 5.19
CA ASN A 173 20.19 -14.53 5.92
C ASN A 173 19.33 -13.62 6.82
N VAL A 174 18.09 -13.35 6.44
CA VAL A 174 17.09 -12.72 7.32
C VAL A 174 16.65 -13.71 8.40
N TYR A 175 16.18 -14.90 8.02
CA TYR A 175 15.65 -15.93 8.93
C TYR A 175 16.62 -16.29 10.07
N ARG A 176 17.92 -16.39 9.77
CA ARG A 176 18.97 -16.72 10.76
C ARG A 176 19.35 -15.56 11.68
N SER A 177 18.90 -14.34 11.36
CA SER A 177 19.28 -13.12 12.07
C SER A 177 18.18 -12.54 12.95
N ILE A 178 16.95 -13.04 12.84
CA ILE A 178 15.79 -12.57 13.59
C ILE A 178 15.12 -13.73 14.34
N SER A 179 14.23 -13.41 15.30
CA SER A 179 13.50 -14.46 16.02
C SER A 179 12.49 -15.16 15.10
N GLN A 180 12.20 -16.42 15.40
CA GLN A 180 11.16 -17.17 14.68
C GLN A 180 9.81 -16.44 14.71
N GLU A 181 9.47 -15.82 15.84
CA GLU A 181 8.26 -15.00 16.01
C GLU A 181 8.21 -13.84 15.00
N GLN A 182 9.33 -13.14 14.77
CA GLN A 182 9.37 -12.05 13.79
C GLN A 182 9.13 -12.56 12.36
N VAL A 183 9.75 -13.68 11.99
CA VAL A 183 9.52 -14.31 10.67
C VAL A 183 8.05 -14.70 10.53
N GLU A 184 7.47 -15.27 11.57
CA GLU A 184 6.07 -15.68 11.60
C GLU A 184 5.13 -14.50 11.38
N GLN A 185 5.37 -13.37 12.08
CA GLN A 185 4.62 -12.13 11.86
C GLN A 185 4.76 -11.60 10.43
N TYR A 186 5.93 -11.73 9.80
CA TYR A 186 6.11 -11.35 8.40
C TYR A 186 5.31 -12.24 7.45
N LEU A 187 5.30 -13.55 7.69
CA LEU A 187 4.51 -14.48 6.90
C LEU A 187 3.00 -14.25 7.09
N TYR A 188 2.55 -13.88 8.29
CA TYR A 188 1.14 -13.51 8.52
C TYR A 188 0.73 -12.27 7.72
N LYS A 189 1.55 -11.22 7.68
CA LYS A 189 1.28 -10.03 6.86
C LYS A 189 1.09 -10.35 5.36
N ILE A 190 1.66 -11.46 4.88
CA ILE A 190 1.54 -11.91 3.49
C ILE A 190 0.32 -12.82 3.31
N VAL A 191 0.16 -13.82 4.19
CA VAL A 191 -0.83 -14.91 4.02
C VAL A 191 -2.24 -14.48 4.42
N ASP A 192 -2.36 -13.65 5.44
CA ASP A 192 -3.67 -13.25 5.99
C ASP A 192 -4.53 -12.49 4.96
N PRO A 193 -4.04 -11.44 4.27
CA PRO A 193 -4.82 -10.77 3.22
C PRO A 193 -5.20 -11.68 2.06
N LEU A 194 -4.31 -12.61 1.67
CA LEU A 194 -4.55 -13.58 0.59
C LEU A 194 -5.69 -14.53 0.93
N LEU A 195 -5.74 -15.02 2.18
CA LEU A 195 -6.80 -15.91 2.63
C LEU A 195 -8.13 -15.17 2.79
N HIS A 196 -8.12 -13.94 3.29
CA HIS A 196 -9.31 -13.10 3.34
C HIS A 196 -9.90 -12.89 1.94
N GLU A 197 -9.09 -12.47 0.97
CA GLU A 197 -9.54 -12.29 -0.42
C GLU A 197 -10.10 -13.59 -1.02
N PHE A 198 -9.44 -14.72 -0.79
CA PHE A 198 -9.90 -16.02 -1.28
C PHE A 198 -11.22 -16.47 -0.65
N VAL A 199 -11.36 -16.36 0.68
CA VAL A 199 -12.59 -16.73 1.40
C VAL A 199 -13.75 -15.82 1.03
N ASP A 200 -13.51 -14.52 0.88
CA ASP A 200 -14.54 -13.57 0.45
C ASP A 200 -15.04 -13.89 -0.96
N LYS A 201 -14.15 -14.28 -1.89
CA LYS A 201 -14.51 -14.73 -3.24
C LYS A 201 -15.33 -16.04 -3.21
N GLU A 202 -14.93 -17.02 -2.41
CA GLU A 202 -15.59 -18.32 -2.31
C GLU A 202 -16.94 -18.29 -1.56
N THR A 203 -17.21 -17.22 -0.81
CA THR A 203 -18.45 -17.07 -0.03
C THR A 203 -19.45 -16.08 -0.65
N GLN A 204 -19.20 -15.58 -1.87
CA GLN A 204 -20.14 -14.65 -2.54
C GLN A 204 -21.54 -15.26 -2.75
N ASP A 205 -21.61 -16.58 -2.97
CA ASP A 205 -22.85 -17.33 -3.15
C ASP A 205 -23.36 -18.03 -1.86
N ILE A 206 -22.72 -17.77 -0.71
CA ILE A 206 -22.91 -18.56 0.51
C ILE A 206 -23.10 -17.65 1.73
N SER A 207 -24.16 -17.87 2.51
CA SER A 207 -24.37 -17.16 3.78
C SER A 207 -23.71 -17.94 4.93
N ILE A 208 -22.66 -17.36 5.53
CA ILE A 208 -21.87 -17.92 6.64
C ILE A 208 -21.59 -16.78 7.64
N GLN A 209 -21.57 -17.09 8.93
CA GLN A 209 -21.23 -16.11 9.98
C GLN A 209 -19.77 -15.67 9.86
N ASP A 210 -19.49 -14.41 10.18
CA ASP A 210 -18.13 -13.86 10.05
C ASP A 210 -17.15 -14.55 11.02
N GLU A 211 -17.62 -15.01 12.18
CA GLU A 211 -16.79 -15.77 13.14
C GLU A 211 -16.33 -17.12 12.56
N ASP A 212 -17.19 -17.81 11.82
CA ASP A 212 -16.84 -19.09 11.18
C ASP A 212 -15.86 -18.86 10.01
N LYS A 213 -16.05 -17.78 9.25
CA LYS A 213 -15.08 -17.38 8.21
C LYS A 213 -13.72 -17.10 8.82
N GLN A 214 -13.67 -16.32 9.91
CA GLN A 214 -12.43 -15.98 10.58
C GLN A 214 -11.74 -17.23 11.13
N PHE A 215 -12.49 -18.16 11.72
CA PHE A 215 -11.94 -19.43 12.21
C PHE A 215 -11.31 -20.26 11.08
N VAL A 216 -11.97 -20.34 9.92
CA VAL A 216 -11.42 -21.01 8.74
C VAL A 216 -10.13 -20.30 8.29
N ILE A 217 -10.14 -18.98 8.16
CA ILE A 217 -8.97 -18.19 7.77
C ILE A 217 -7.80 -18.45 8.73
N ASP A 218 -8.04 -18.41 10.03
CA ASP A 218 -7.01 -18.64 11.05
C ASP A 218 -6.42 -20.05 10.95
N PHE A 219 -7.26 -21.08 10.80
CA PHE A 219 -6.78 -22.45 10.62
C PHE A 219 -5.86 -22.59 9.42
N PHE A 220 -6.28 -22.09 8.24
CA PHE A 220 -5.48 -22.17 7.02
C PHE A 220 -4.23 -21.31 7.09
N LYS A 221 -4.30 -20.13 7.72
CA LYS A 221 -3.14 -19.26 7.98
C LYS A 221 -2.06 -19.98 8.77
N TYR A 222 -2.42 -20.57 9.91
CA TYR A 222 -1.47 -21.27 10.76
C TYR A 222 -0.88 -22.52 10.06
N ALA A 223 -1.71 -23.26 9.33
CA ALA A 223 -1.25 -24.40 8.56
C ALA A 223 -0.24 -23.99 7.47
N LEU A 224 -0.55 -22.98 6.66
CA LEU A 224 0.32 -22.54 5.57
C LEU A 224 1.63 -21.94 6.10
N VAL A 225 1.55 -21.03 7.09
CA VAL A 225 2.74 -20.41 7.68
C VAL A 225 3.63 -21.45 8.36
N GLY A 226 3.06 -22.39 9.11
CA GLY A 226 3.82 -23.47 9.73
C GLY A 226 4.56 -24.33 8.70
N MET A 227 3.93 -24.63 7.57
CA MET A 227 4.54 -25.38 6.48
C MET A 227 5.69 -24.63 5.80
N VAL A 228 5.53 -23.32 5.57
CA VAL A 228 6.59 -22.46 5.00
C VAL A 228 7.76 -22.35 5.98
N LEU A 229 7.50 -22.10 7.27
CA LEU A 229 8.55 -22.02 8.29
C LEU A 229 9.35 -23.31 8.38
N GLU A 230 8.69 -24.46 8.41
CA GLU A 230 9.35 -25.77 8.46
C GLU A 230 10.19 -26.04 7.19
N TRP A 231 9.72 -25.60 6.03
CA TRP A 231 10.45 -25.71 4.77
C TRP A 231 11.70 -24.82 4.75
N ILE A 232 11.59 -23.57 5.22
CA ILE A 232 12.73 -22.65 5.38
C ILE A 232 13.74 -23.21 6.39
N ARG A 233 13.27 -23.73 7.53
CA ARG A 233 14.11 -24.35 8.57
C ARG A 233 14.91 -25.54 8.04
N LYS A 234 14.40 -26.25 7.03
CA LYS A 234 15.08 -27.35 6.32
C LYS A 234 15.92 -26.88 5.12
N ASP A 235 16.33 -25.62 5.12
CA ASP A 235 17.10 -24.95 4.05
C ASP A 235 16.42 -25.01 2.68
N MET A 236 15.08 -25.03 2.63
CA MET A 236 14.29 -25.06 1.39
C MET A 236 14.73 -26.19 0.43
N LYS A 237 15.02 -27.38 0.97
CA LYS A 237 15.53 -28.52 0.17
C LYS A 237 14.46 -29.21 -0.67
N THR A 238 13.21 -29.20 -0.19
CA THR A 238 12.07 -29.78 -0.92
C THR A 238 11.71 -28.87 -2.09
N ASP A 239 11.48 -29.44 -3.27
CA ASP A 239 10.93 -28.71 -4.42
C ASP A 239 9.55 -28.11 -4.08
N PRO A 240 9.33 -26.78 -4.28
CA PRO A 240 8.03 -26.14 -4.11
C PRO A 240 6.90 -26.83 -4.83
N VAL A 241 7.12 -27.33 -6.06
CA VAL A 241 6.07 -28.00 -6.83
C VAL A 241 5.58 -29.24 -6.09
N LEU A 242 6.50 -30.04 -5.57
CA LEU A 242 6.18 -31.23 -4.77
C LEU A 242 5.50 -30.86 -3.44
N LEU A 243 5.96 -29.80 -2.78
CA LEU A 243 5.37 -29.32 -1.52
C LEU A 243 3.92 -28.88 -1.73
N THR A 244 3.66 -28.06 -2.75
CA THR A 244 2.32 -27.62 -3.14
C THR A 244 1.45 -28.81 -3.54
N GLN A 245 1.94 -29.76 -4.33
CA GLN A 245 1.16 -30.94 -4.71
C GLN A 245 0.72 -31.77 -3.49
N ARG A 246 1.60 -31.95 -2.49
CA ARG A 246 1.26 -32.67 -1.26
C ARG A 246 0.22 -31.92 -0.43
N LEU A 247 0.38 -30.60 -0.31
CA LEU A 247 -0.59 -29.76 0.39
C LEU A 247 -1.92 -29.71 -0.35
N ASN A 248 -1.92 -29.61 -1.67
CA ASN A 248 -3.13 -29.63 -2.47
C ASN A 248 -3.88 -30.96 -2.28
N LYS A 249 -3.21 -32.12 -2.20
CA LYS A 249 -3.89 -33.38 -1.86
C LYS A 249 -4.64 -33.35 -0.52
N LEU A 250 -4.15 -32.58 0.46
CA LEU A 250 -4.79 -32.43 1.77
C LEU A 250 -5.89 -31.36 1.76
N LEU A 251 -5.65 -30.26 1.03
CA LEU A 251 -6.42 -29.01 1.12
C LEU A 251 -7.26 -28.71 -0.12
N HIS A 252 -7.21 -29.50 -1.19
CA HIS A 252 -7.92 -29.24 -2.45
C HIS A 252 -9.43 -29.12 -2.20
N GLY A 253 -10.03 -27.99 -2.58
CA GLY A 253 -11.42 -27.67 -2.24
C GLY A 253 -11.73 -27.74 -0.74
N GLY A 254 -10.72 -27.76 0.12
CA GLY A 254 -10.84 -27.92 1.58
C GLY A 254 -11.45 -26.69 2.22
N ILE A 255 -11.07 -25.49 1.75
CA ILE A 255 -11.63 -24.23 2.21
C ILE A 255 -13.13 -24.18 1.89
N ARG A 256 -13.53 -24.24 0.61
CA ARG A 256 -14.96 -24.22 0.19
C ARG A 256 -15.78 -25.34 0.84
N ARG A 257 -15.28 -26.58 0.86
CA ARG A 257 -15.99 -27.70 1.53
C ARG A 257 -16.14 -27.49 3.03
N THR A 258 -15.16 -26.88 3.70
CA THR A 258 -15.25 -26.58 5.13
C THR A 258 -16.27 -25.47 5.36
N LEU A 259 -16.22 -24.40 4.57
CA LEU A 259 -17.19 -23.31 4.59
C LEU A 259 -18.63 -23.82 4.39
N LEU A 260 -18.86 -24.71 3.42
CA LEU A 260 -20.17 -25.34 3.19
C LEU A 260 -20.66 -26.18 4.39
N LYS A 261 -19.76 -26.80 5.17
CA LYS A 261 -20.14 -27.52 6.39
C LYS A 261 -20.64 -26.56 7.47
N PHE A 262 -20.00 -25.40 7.63
CA PHE A 262 -20.46 -24.36 8.54
C PHE A 262 -21.79 -23.75 8.10
N GLN A 263 -22.02 -23.58 6.79
CA GLN A 263 -23.32 -23.18 6.26
C GLN A 263 -24.42 -24.21 6.56
N ALA A 264 -24.18 -25.49 6.28
CA ALA A 264 -25.18 -26.56 6.43
C ALA A 264 -25.48 -26.89 7.90
N GLY A 265 -24.52 -26.65 8.80
CA GLY A 265 -24.62 -26.92 10.22
C GLY A 265 -24.90 -25.67 11.03
N GLY A 266 -25.94 -24.90 10.71
CA GLY A 266 -26.37 -23.64 11.37
C GLY A 266 -26.73 -23.74 12.87
N GLY A 267 -25.97 -24.50 13.65
CA GLY A 267 -25.97 -24.50 15.10
C GLY A 267 -24.59 -24.04 15.55
N THR A 268 -24.56 -22.83 16.09
CA THR A 268 -23.61 -22.38 17.09
C THR A 268 -23.13 -23.58 17.92
N VAL A 269 -21.85 -23.92 17.81
CA VAL A 269 -21.19 -24.63 18.90
C VAL A 269 -21.15 -23.61 20.03
N ALA A 270 -22.22 -23.54 20.82
CA ALA A 270 -22.24 -22.77 22.04
C ALA A 270 -21.11 -23.31 22.92
N LEU A 271 -20.02 -22.55 23.01
CA LEU A 271 -18.99 -22.80 24.00
C LEU A 271 -19.68 -22.87 25.36
N PRO A 272 -19.46 -23.94 26.17
CA PRO A 272 -19.93 -23.95 27.53
C PRO A 272 -19.42 -22.69 28.22
N LYS A 273 -20.34 -21.90 28.77
CA LYS A 273 -19.97 -20.81 29.67
C LYS A 273 -19.54 -21.46 30.98
N ASP A 274 -18.23 -21.61 31.14
CA ASP A 274 -17.62 -21.81 32.46
C ASP A 274 -17.25 -20.44 33.05
#